data_AF-A0A161R757-F1
#
_entry.id   AF-A0A161R757-F1
#
_cell.length_a   1.000
_cell.length_b   1.000
_cell.length_c   1.000
_cell.angle_alpha   90.00
_cell.angle_beta   90.00
_cell.angle_gamma   90.00
#
_symmetry.space_group_name_H-M   'P 1'
#
loop_
_entity.id
_entity.type
_entity.pdbx_description
1 polymer ?
#
loop_
_entity_poly.entity_id
_entity_poly.type
_entity_poly.pdbx_seq_one_letter_code
_entity_poly.pdbx_strand_id
1 'polypeptide(L)'
;MSSYVRKLLPRWGMAEQVSAMMPWDMPLAEAWQRRGEMRELTLRLCREAMARVDVNVVLPFCAVFVPFMVDPHAIEDEIGIPVINGVAVGLRTAEMFVDLNMVHSKKAYPPAPSALWE
;
A
#
# COMPACT_ATOMS: atom_id res chain seq x y z
N MET A 1 -5.12 -15.09 -13.98
CA MET A 1 -4.47 -15.31 -12.66
C MET A 1 -4.81 -14.12 -11.77
N SER A 2 -5.43 -14.32 -10.59
CA SER A 2 -5.74 -13.20 -9.68
C SER A 2 -4.46 -12.62 -9.08
N SER A 3 -4.31 -11.30 -9.07
CA SER A 3 -3.18 -10.63 -8.40
C SER A 3 -3.15 -10.98 -6.92
N TYR A 4 -1.96 -10.92 -6.31
CA TYR A 4 -1.77 -11.25 -4.90
C TYR A 4 -2.69 -10.42 -3.99
N VAL A 5 -2.79 -9.11 -4.23
CA VAL A 5 -3.63 -8.19 -3.47
C VAL A 5 -5.10 -8.59 -3.49
N ARG A 6 -5.65 -8.99 -4.64
CA ARG A 6 -7.04 -9.43 -4.77
C ARG A 6 -7.36 -10.67 -3.91
N LYS A 7 -6.35 -11.49 -3.59
CA LYS A 7 -6.51 -12.62 -2.67
C LYS A 7 -6.55 -12.18 -1.20
N LEU A 8 -5.93 -11.05 -0.87
CA LEU A 8 -5.84 -10.51 0.48
C LEU A 8 -7.05 -9.64 0.86
N LEU A 9 -7.58 -8.85 -0.06
CA LEU A 9 -8.68 -7.90 0.22
C LEU A 9 -9.89 -8.54 0.91
N PRO A 10 -10.41 -9.73 0.48
CA PRO A 10 -11.52 -10.37 1.18
C PRO A 10 -11.15 -10.80 2.61
N ARG A 11 -9.90 -11.22 2.84
CA ARG A 11 -9.42 -11.63 4.17
C ARG A 11 -9.28 -10.43 5.12
N TRP A 12 -9.06 -9.24 4.57
CA TRP A 12 -9.01 -7.99 5.32
C TRP A 12 -10.40 -7.33 5.48
N GLY A 13 -11.45 -7.88 4.87
CA GLY A 13 -12.76 -7.21 4.82
C GLY A 13 -12.71 -5.89 4.05
N MET A 14 -11.80 -5.79 3.08
CA MET A 14 -11.53 -4.58 2.30
C MET A 14 -11.97 -4.67 0.83
N ALA A 15 -12.61 -5.79 0.44
CA ALA A 15 -12.91 -6.06 -0.97
C ALA A 15 -13.86 -5.02 -1.59
N GLU A 16 -14.83 -4.52 -0.82
CA GLU A 16 -15.82 -3.56 -1.32
C GLU A 16 -15.33 -2.10 -1.25
N GLN A 17 -14.28 -1.82 -0.50
CA GLN A 17 -13.67 -0.49 -0.40
C GLN A 17 -12.70 -0.18 -1.56
N VAL A 18 -12.34 -1.16 -2.40
CA VAL A 18 -11.36 -0.97 -3.48
C VAL A 18 -12.07 -0.86 -4.84
N SER A 19 -12.26 0.38 -5.30
CA SER A 19 -12.95 0.68 -6.57
C SER A 19 -12.12 0.38 -7.82
N ALA A 20 -10.80 0.55 -7.75
CA ALA A 20 -9.89 0.33 -8.87
C ALA A 20 -8.52 -0.15 -8.39
N MET A 21 -7.81 -0.87 -9.25
CA MET A 21 -6.43 -1.30 -9.03
C MET A 21 -5.62 -1.03 -10.29
N MET A 22 -4.65 -0.13 -10.17
CA MET A 22 -3.81 0.32 -11.28
C MET A 22 -2.40 -0.25 -11.08
N PRO A 23 -1.92 -1.17 -11.94
CA PRO A 23 -0.54 -1.62 -11.88
C PRO A 23 0.39 -0.55 -12.46
N TRP A 24 1.58 -0.41 -11.89
CA TRP A 24 2.65 0.40 -12.50
C TRP A 24 3.24 -0.23 -13.76
N ASP A 25 3.05 -1.54 -13.94
CA ASP A 25 3.68 -2.35 -15.00
C ASP A 25 5.20 -2.10 -15.12
N MET A 26 5.85 -1.84 -13.99
CA MET A 26 7.30 -1.68 -13.88
C MET A 26 7.89 -2.81 -13.04
N PRO A 27 8.86 -3.58 -13.57
CA PRO A 27 9.61 -4.55 -12.79
C PRO A 27 10.35 -3.87 -11.64
N LEU A 28 10.19 -4.38 -10.42
CA LEU A 28 10.78 -3.78 -9.22
C LEU A 28 12.32 -3.71 -9.31
N ALA A 29 12.96 -4.67 -9.98
CA ALA A 29 14.41 -4.70 -10.16
C ALA A 29 14.95 -3.52 -10.99
N GLU A 30 14.12 -2.93 -11.85
CA GLU A 30 14.48 -1.80 -12.73
C GLU A 30 14.05 -0.44 -12.16
N ALA A 31 13.29 -0.47 -11.07
CA ALA A 31 12.61 0.69 -10.50
C ALA A 31 13.59 1.83 -10.15
N TRP A 32 14.77 1.49 -9.63
CA TRP A 32 15.73 2.48 -9.16
C TRP A 32 16.42 3.24 -10.30
N GLN A 33 16.72 2.54 -11.40
CA GLN A 33 17.28 3.17 -12.60
C GLN A 33 16.25 4.12 -13.24
N ARG A 34 14.96 3.78 -13.16
CA ARG A 34 13.85 4.52 -13.77
C ARG A 34 13.07 5.41 -12.80
N ARG A 35 13.60 5.67 -11.61
CA ARG A 35 12.94 6.45 -10.55
C ARG A 35 12.48 7.85 -11.00
N GLY A 36 13.17 8.45 -11.96
CA GLY A 36 12.78 9.75 -12.54
C GLY A 36 11.44 9.71 -13.29
N GLU A 37 11.03 8.54 -13.76
CA GLU A 37 9.75 8.34 -14.47
C GLU A 37 8.59 8.08 -13.51
N MET A 38 8.88 7.69 -12.26
CA MET A 38 7.87 7.13 -11.35
C MET A 38 6.80 8.12 -10.95
N ARG A 39 7.14 9.40 -10.80
CA ARG A 39 6.17 10.44 -10.45
C ARG A 39 5.11 10.57 -11.54
N GLU A 40 5.53 10.79 -12.78
CA GLU A 40 4.61 10.98 -13.91
C GLU A 40 3.79 9.72 -14.19
N LEU A 41 4.43 8.54 -14.11
CA LEU A 41 3.75 7.26 -14.21
C LEU A 41 2.63 7.12 -13.15
N THR A 42 2.93 7.46 -11.90
CA THR A 42 1.95 7.40 -10.80
C THR A 42 0.81 8.37 -11.01
N LEU A 43 1.10 9.62 -11.40
CA LEU A 43 0.08 10.63 -11.70
C LEU A 43 -0.83 10.19 -12.83
N ARG A 44 -0.26 9.65 -13.91
CA ARG A 44 -1.04 9.14 -15.04
C ARG A 44 -2.01 8.05 -14.60
N LEU A 45 -1.56 7.09 -13.80
CA LEU A 45 -2.40 5.99 -13.31
C LEU A 45 -3.51 6.48 -12.37
N CYS A 46 -3.21 7.45 -11.49
CA CYS A 46 -4.21 8.05 -10.62
C CYS A 46 -5.29 8.78 -11.45
N ARG A 47 -4.87 9.61 -12.41
CA ARG A 47 -5.79 10.33 -13.31
C ARG A 47 -6.64 9.37 -14.14
N GLU A 48 -6.07 8.27 -14.64
CA GLU A 48 -6.83 7.24 -15.36
C GLU A 48 -7.87 6.58 -14.46
N ALA A 49 -7.53 6.26 -13.20
CA ALA A 49 -8.48 5.69 -12.25
C ALA A 49 -9.62 6.68 -11.94
N MET A 50 -9.30 7.94 -11.64
CA MET A 50 -10.25 9.00 -11.34
C MET A 50 -11.20 9.31 -12.50
N ALA A 51 -10.75 9.12 -13.74
CA ALA A 51 -11.60 9.27 -14.92
C ALA A 51 -12.61 8.12 -15.09
N ARG A 52 -12.39 6.97 -14.44
CA ARG A 52 -13.18 5.74 -14.63
C ARG A 52 -14.13 5.46 -13.47
N VAL A 53 -13.74 5.80 -12.24
CA VAL A 53 -14.49 5.54 -11.02
C VAL A 53 -14.34 6.70 -10.05
N ASP A 54 -15.26 6.84 -9.11
CA ASP A 54 -15.14 7.80 -8.02
C ASP A 54 -14.03 7.33 -7.05
N VAL A 55 -12.89 8.02 -7.09
CA VAL A 55 -11.73 7.76 -6.23
C VAL A 55 -11.61 8.91 -5.24
N ASN A 56 -11.71 8.59 -3.95
CA ASN A 56 -11.57 9.55 -2.86
C ASN A 56 -10.26 9.38 -2.06
N VAL A 57 -9.51 8.30 -2.31
CA VAL A 57 -8.21 8.03 -1.68
C VAL A 57 -7.36 7.12 -2.58
N VAL A 58 -6.05 7.35 -2.57
CA VAL A 58 -5.07 6.47 -3.23
C VAL A 58 -4.30 5.70 -2.16
N LEU A 59 -4.25 4.38 -2.30
CA LEU A 59 -3.38 3.50 -1.51
C LEU A 59 -2.29 2.90 -2.41
N PRO A 60 -1.06 3.44 -2.37
CA PRO A 60 0.07 2.81 -3.02
C PRO A 60 0.41 1.47 -2.36
N PHE A 61 0.45 0.40 -3.16
CA PHE A 61 0.68 -0.96 -2.67
C PHE A 61 2.14 -1.43 -2.82
N CYS A 62 3.09 -0.51 -3.00
CA CYS A 62 4.51 -0.80 -3.13
C CYS A 62 5.33 0.33 -2.50
N ALA A 63 5.90 0.08 -1.32
CA ALA A 63 6.68 1.07 -0.56
C ALA A 63 7.88 1.64 -1.34
N VAL A 64 8.47 0.81 -2.22
CA VAL A 64 9.60 1.23 -3.07
C VAL A 64 9.18 2.33 -4.04
N PHE A 65 8.00 2.23 -4.66
CA PHE A 65 7.50 3.26 -5.56
C PHE A 65 6.98 4.48 -4.81
N VAL A 66 6.13 4.25 -3.80
CA VAL A 66 5.61 5.30 -2.92
C VAL A 66 5.59 4.72 -1.50
N PRO A 67 6.33 5.30 -0.54
CA PRO A 67 6.86 6.66 -0.55
C PRO A 67 8.35 6.81 -0.95
N PHE A 68 9.11 5.73 -1.19
CA PHE A 68 10.58 5.85 -1.25
C PHE A 68 11.12 6.51 -2.53
N MET A 69 10.50 6.32 -3.69
CA MET A 69 10.89 7.00 -4.93
C MET A 69 10.10 8.27 -5.18
N VAL A 70 8.85 8.29 -4.75
CA VAL A 70 7.92 9.39 -4.95
C VAL A 70 7.26 9.71 -3.63
N ASP A 71 7.36 10.98 -3.22
CA ASP A 71 6.66 11.48 -2.06
C ASP A 71 5.14 11.44 -2.30
N PRO A 72 4.34 10.78 -1.45
CA PRO A 72 2.88 10.78 -1.57
C PRO A 72 2.28 12.19 -1.55
N HIS A 73 2.85 13.14 -0.80
CA HIS A 73 2.33 14.52 -0.77
C HIS A 73 2.48 15.20 -2.14
N ALA A 74 3.57 14.93 -2.85
CA ALA A 74 3.79 15.46 -4.20
C ALA A 74 2.81 14.90 -5.24
N ILE A 75 2.15 13.77 -4.95
CA ILE A 75 1.04 13.23 -5.76
C ILE A 75 -0.28 13.84 -5.30
N GLU A 76 -0.53 13.89 -3.98
CA GLU A 76 -1.72 14.48 -3.36
C GLU A 76 -1.94 15.93 -3.83
N ASP A 77 -0.90 16.76 -3.82
CA ASP A 77 -0.94 18.15 -4.27
C ASP A 77 -1.39 18.30 -5.75
N GLU A 78 -1.11 17.29 -6.58
CA GLU A 78 -1.42 17.29 -8.02
C GLU A 78 -2.81 16.73 -8.34
N ILE A 79 -3.30 15.78 -7.54
CA ILE A 79 -4.58 15.09 -7.79
C ILE A 79 -5.71 15.57 -6.88
N GLY A 80 -5.40 16.29 -5.80
CA GLY A 80 -6.38 16.87 -4.87
C GLY A 80 -7.11 15.89 -3.97
N ILE A 81 -6.64 14.63 -3.89
CA ILE A 81 -7.18 13.61 -2.99
C ILE A 81 -6.04 12.95 -2.19
N PRO A 82 -6.30 12.48 -0.96
CA PRO A 82 -5.27 11.91 -0.10
C PRO A 82 -4.53 10.73 -0.73
N VAL A 83 -3.21 10.70 -0.56
CA VAL A 83 -2.36 9.58 -0.96
C VAL A 83 -1.70 8.97 0.27
N ILE A 84 -2.07 7.73 0.59
CA ILE A 84 -1.65 7.11 1.85
C ILE A 84 -0.17 6.73 1.80
N ASN A 85 0.61 7.22 2.76
CA ASN A 85 1.92 6.67 3.07
C ASN A 85 1.77 5.39 3.92
N GLY A 86 1.74 4.22 3.27
CA GLY A 86 1.56 2.95 3.97
C GLY A 86 2.66 2.64 5.01
N VAL A 87 3.88 3.13 4.80
CA VAL A 87 4.99 2.97 5.76
C VAL A 87 4.73 3.79 7.02
N ALA A 88 4.39 5.08 6.87
CA ALA A 88 4.08 5.96 7.99
C ALA A 88 2.86 5.48 8.79
N VAL A 89 1.80 5.04 8.09
CA VAL A 89 0.61 4.45 8.74
C VAL A 89 0.99 3.21 9.54
N GLY A 90 1.81 2.32 8.98
CA GLY A 90 2.31 1.14 9.70
C GLY A 90 3.06 1.49 10.98
N LEU A 91 3.95 2.48 10.92
CA LEU A 91 4.73 2.94 12.07
C LEU A 91 3.83 3.52 13.17
N ARG A 92 2.93 4.45 12.81
CA ARG A 92 2.01 5.06 13.78
C ARG A 92 1.03 4.06 14.39
N THR A 93 0.62 3.06 13.62
CA THR A 93 -0.23 1.97 14.14
C THR A 93 0.55 1.12 15.16
N ALA A 94 1.82 0.82 14.90
CA ALA A 94 2.66 0.08 15.84
C ALA A 94 2.94 0.87 17.13
N GLU A 95 3.24 2.16 17.03
CA GLU A 95 3.39 3.06 18.18
C GLU A 95 2.10 3.08 19.03
N MET A 96 0.95 3.29 18.39
CA MET A 96 -0.35 3.26 19.07
C MET A 96 -0.59 1.94 19.82
N PHE A 97 -0.21 0.80 19.23
CA PHE A 97 -0.34 -0.50 19.88
C PHE A 97 0.56 -0.61 21.12
N VAL A 98 1.79 -0.11 21.05
CA VAL A 98 2.71 -0.09 22.20
C VAL A 98 2.17 0.82 23.30
N ASP A 99 1.76 2.04 22.96
CA ASP A 99 1.26 3.03 23.92
C ASP A 99 0.02 2.54 24.68
N LEU A 100 -0.86 1.80 23.99
CA LEU A 100 -2.06 1.20 24.57
C LEU A 100 -1.81 -0.17 25.21
N ASN A 101 -0.55 -0.64 25.28
CA ASN A 101 -0.17 -1.98 25.77
C ASN A 101 -0.94 -3.12 25.08
N MET A 102 -1.23 -2.97 23.78
CA MET A 102 -1.92 -3.97 22.98
C MET A 102 -0.92 -4.91 22.31
N VAL A 103 -1.23 -6.21 22.37
CA VAL A 103 -0.45 -7.27 21.72
C VAL A 103 -1.37 -8.16 20.89
N HIS A 104 -0.82 -8.90 19.92
CA HIS A 104 -1.62 -9.87 19.17
C HIS A 104 -2.19 -10.95 20.10
N SER A 105 -3.39 -11.44 19.78
CA SER A 105 -4.02 -12.52 20.54
C SER A 105 -3.29 -13.83 20.33
N LYS A 106 -2.72 -14.40 21.40
CA LYS A 106 -2.07 -15.73 21.38
C LYS A 106 -3.05 -16.88 21.15
N LYS A 107 -4.36 -16.66 21.33
CA LYS A 107 -5.41 -17.64 21.01
C LYS A 107 -5.68 -17.71 19.51
N ALA A 108 -5.71 -16.55 18.85
CA ALA A 108 -5.94 -16.48 17.40
C ALA A 108 -4.64 -16.71 16.59
N TYR A 109 -3.51 -16.25 17.14
CA TYR A 109 -2.17 -16.33 16.54
C TYR A 109 -1.22 -16.99 17.55
N PRO A 110 -1.27 -18.32 17.73
CA PRO A 110 -0.38 -19.02 18.64
C PRO A 110 1.07 -18.94 18.14
N PRO A 111 2.05 -18.99 19.06
CA PRO A 111 3.46 -19.05 18.67
C PRO A 111 3.72 -20.27 17.78
N ALA A 112 4.65 -20.12 16.84
CA ALA A 112 5.12 -21.24 16.05
C ALA A 112 5.75 -22.31 16.96
N PRO A 113 5.61 -23.61 16.64
CA PRO A 113 6.35 -24.65 17.32
C PRO A 113 7.86 -24.40 17.24
N SER A 114 8.60 -24.72 18.31
CA SER A 114 10.05 -24.49 18.41
C SER A 114 10.87 -25.22 17.33
N ALA A 115 10.36 -26.33 16.79
CA ALA A 115 11.05 -27.21 15.86
C ALA A 115 11.25 -26.66 14.43
N LEU A 116 10.98 -25.38 14.17
CA LEU A 116 11.21 -24.74 12.87
C LEU A 116 12.52 -23.94 12.81
N TRP A 117 13.25 -23.83 13.92
CA TRP A 117 14.45 -22.98 14.05
C TRP A 117 15.60 -23.60 14.86
N GLU A 118 15.52 -24.90 15.18
CA GLU A 118 16.64 -25.73 15.69
C GLU A 118 17.16 -26.64 14.56
#